data_AF-A0A7W3J8L5-F1
#
_entry.id   AF-A0A7W3J8L5-F1
#
_cell.length_a   1.000
_cell.length_b   1.000
_cell.length_c   1.000
_cell.angle_alpha   90.00
_cell.angle_beta   90.00
_cell.angle_gamma   90.00
#
_symmetry.space_group_name_H-M   'P 1'
#
loop_
_entity.id
_entity.type
_entity.pdbx_description
1 polymer ?
#
loop_
_entity_poly.entity_id
_entity_poly.type
_entity_poly.pdbx_seq_one_letter_code
_entity_poly.pdbx_strand_id
1 'polypeptide(L)'
;MSQTAPDPFAPSSAAPPPPDVPPGQESIGRLVGEVSRDLSTLVRQEVALAKAEVAQSAKNAGKGAGMFGGAGVAGHMVLVFLSISLWWALATWLGGGWSALVVAGVWALIAGVLALRGRAALQSVGGLPKTAESVKKIPDALRGHEERNS
;
A
#
# COMPACT_ATOMS: atom_id res chain seq x y z
N MET A 1 -70.11 -61.46 -15.30
CA MET A 1 -68.84 -60.86 -15.76
C MET A 1 -68.05 -60.50 -14.53
N SER A 2 -67.20 -61.41 -14.06
CA SER A 2 -66.42 -61.23 -12.83
C SER A 2 -65.00 -60.83 -13.22
N GLN A 3 -64.67 -59.55 -13.10
CA GLN A 3 -63.30 -59.05 -13.22
C GLN A 3 -62.50 -59.52 -12.00
N THR A 4 -61.56 -60.42 -12.21
CA THR A 4 -60.48 -60.71 -11.26
C THR A 4 -59.47 -59.56 -11.28
N ALA A 5 -59.31 -58.91 -10.13
CA ALA A 5 -58.32 -57.86 -9.91
C ALA A 5 -56.88 -58.40 -10.03
N PRO A 6 -55.90 -57.61 -10.49
CA PRO A 6 -54.49 -58.01 -10.49
C PRO A 6 -53.91 -58.06 -9.07
N ASP A 7 -53.09 -59.08 -8.81
CA ASP A 7 -52.43 -59.30 -7.51
C ASP A 7 -51.50 -58.13 -7.15
N PRO A 8 -51.69 -57.46 -5.99
CA PRO A 8 -50.86 -56.33 -5.55
C PRO A 8 -49.47 -56.72 -5.01
N PHE A 9 -49.09 -58.01 -5.08
CA PHE A 9 -47.88 -58.55 -4.45
C PHE A 9 -46.94 -59.27 -5.42
N ALA A 10 -47.03 -59.03 -6.72
CA ALA A 10 -45.96 -59.46 -7.62
C ALA A 10 -44.67 -58.73 -7.24
N PRO A 11 -43.60 -59.42 -6.77
CA PRO A 11 -42.32 -58.76 -6.54
C PRO A 11 -41.82 -58.26 -7.88
N SER A 12 -41.80 -56.94 -8.05
CA SER A 12 -41.13 -56.30 -9.18
C SER A 12 -39.70 -56.81 -9.17
N SER A 13 -39.31 -57.55 -10.20
CA SER A 13 -37.96 -58.08 -10.38
C SER A 13 -36.98 -56.92 -10.28
N ALA A 14 -36.36 -56.77 -9.10
CA ALA A 14 -35.39 -55.75 -8.84
C ALA A 14 -34.26 -55.92 -9.86
N ALA A 15 -34.06 -54.89 -10.69
CA ALA A 15 -32.84 -54.75 -11.46
C ALA A 15 -31.65 -54.90 -10.51
N PRO A 16 -30.57 -55.61 -10.92
CA PRO A 16 -29.40 -55.74 -10.07
C PRO A 16 -28.92 -54.34 -9.64
N PRO A 17 -28.56 -54.13 -8.36
CA PRO A 17 -27.98 -52.86 -7.95
C PRO A 17 -26.76 -52.59 -8.84
N PRO A 18 -26.52 -51.32 -9.24
CA PRO A 18 -25.30 -50.97 -9.95
C PRO A 18 -24.10 -51.49 -9.12
N PRO A 19 -23.05 -52.02 -9.78
CA PRO A 19 -21.93 -52.63 -9.09
C PRO A 19 -21.42 -51.70 -7.99
N ASP A 20 -21.35 -52.24 -6.77
CA ASP A 20 -20.85 -51.55 -5.59
C ASP A 20 -19.49 -50.93 -5.91
N VAL A 21 -19.45 -49.60 -5.98
CA VAL A 21 -18.18 -48.88 -5.99
C VAL A 21 -17.55 -49.17 -4.62
N PRO A 22 -16.38 -49.84 -4.56
CA PRO A 22 -15.82 -50.30 -3.29
C PRO A 22 -15.60 -49.09 -2.35
N PRO A 23 -16.21 -49.08 -1.16
CA PRO A 23 -16.06 -48.00 -0.19
C PRO A 23 -14.63 -48.04 0.36
N GLY A 24 -13.72 -47.31 -0.28
CA GLY A 24 -12.33 -47.23 0.18
C GLY A 24 -11.39 -46.52 -0.78
N GLN A 25 -11.56 -46.70 -2.09
CA GLN A 25 -10.61 -46.17 -3.08
C GLN A 25 -10.88 -44.73 -3.53
N GLU A 26 -12.09 -44.20 -3.30
CA GLU A 26 -12.40 -42.77 -3.52
C GLU A 26 -12.05 -41.85 -2.33
N SER A 27 -11.59 -42.40 -1.20
CA SER A 27 -11.48 -41.64 0.06
C SER A 27 -10.24 -40.74 0.14
N ILE A 28 -9.06 -41.22 -0.23
CA ILE A 28 -7.80 -40.46 -0.07
C ILE A 28 -7.66 -39.35 -1.11
N GLY A 29 -8.02 -39.61 -2.37
CA GLY A 29 -8.00 -38.59 -3.43
C GLY A 29 -8.97 -37.43 -3.13
N ARG A 30 -10.14 -37.75 -2.54
CA ARG A 30 -11.14 -36.75 -2.14
C ARG A 30 -10.68 -35.92 -0.93
N LEU A 31 -10.07 -36.53 0.07
CA LEU A 31 -9.51 -35.84 1.25
C LEU A 31 -8.34 -34.93 0.88
N VAL A 32 -7.42 -35.39 0.03
CA VAL A 32 -6.30 -34.56 -0.48
C VAL A 32 -6.85 -33.39 -1.30
N GLY A 33 -7.91 -33.61 -2.09
CA GLY A 33 -8.60 -32.55 -2.82
C GLY A 33 -9.27 -31.51 -1.92
N GLU A 34 -9.95 -31.95 -0.84
CA GLU A 34 -10.57 -31.07 0.16
C GLU A 34 -9.52 -30.23 0.90
N VAL A 35 -8.44 -30.86 1.42
CA VAL A 35 -7.35 -30.13 2.10
C VAL A 35 -6.67 -29.14 1.16
N SER A 36 -6.42 -29.52 -0.10
CA SER A 36 -5.83 -28.61 -1.10
C SER A 36 -6.74 -27.41 -1.38
N ARG A 37 -8.05 -27.61 -1.40
CA ARG A 37 -9.04 -26.55 -1.58
C ARG A 37 -9.12 -25.64 -0.36
N ASP A 38 -9.03 -26.19 0.85
CA ASP A 38 -9.03 -25.42 2.09
C ASP A 38 -7.77 -24.56 2.21
N LEU A 39 -6.59 -25.12 1.93
CA LEU A 39 -5.33 -24.38 1.86
C LEU A 39 -5.38 -23.27 0.80
N SER A 40 -5.93 -23.56 -0.38
CA SER A 40 -6.14 -22.54 -1.43
C SER A 40 -7.07 -21.42 -0.97
N THR A 41 -8.04 -21.73 -0.11
CA THR A 41 -8.98 -20.76 0.46
C THR A 41 -8.30 -19.90 1.52
N LEU A 42 -7.51 -20.50 2.42
CA LEU A 42 -6.74 -19.79 3.44
C LEU A 42 -5.74 -18.80 2.82
N VAL A 43 -4.97 -19.23 1.82
CA VAL A 43 -4.01 -18.35 1.13
C VAL A 43 -4.73 -17.15 0.51
N ARG A 44 -5.89 -17.35 -0.12
CA ARG A 44 -6.68 -16.24 -0.67
C ARG A 44 -7.20 -15.31 0.43
N GLN A 45 -7.58 -15.85 1.59
CA GLN A 45 -8.04 -15.08 2.73
C GLN A 45 -6.90 -14.25 3.35
N GLU A 46 -5.70 -14.82 3.52
CA GLU A 46 -4.54 -14.07 3.99
C GLU A 46 -4.15 -12.94 3.03
N VAL A 47 -4.17 -13.22 1.72
CA VAL A 47 -3.93 -12.18 0.71
C VAL A 47 -5.02 -11.10 0.76
N ALA A 48 -6.29 -11.48 0.93
CA ALA A 48 -7.39 -10.53 1.06
C ALA A 48 -7.26 -9.67 2.32
N LEU A 49 -6.85 -10.28 3.45
CA LEU A 49 -6.60 -9.60 4.71
C LEU A 49 -5.43 -8.63 4.59
N ALA A 50 -4.28 -9.08 4.08
CA ALA A 50 -3.11 -8.24 3.87
C ALA A 50 -3.44 -7.06 2.94
N LYS A 51 -4.22 -7.31 1.87
CA LYS A 51 -4.70 -6.25 0.98
C LYS A 51 -5.59 -5.25 1.73
N ALA A 52 -6.49 -5.72 2.59
CA ALA A 52 -7.36 -4.85 3.40
C ALA A 52 -6.54 -4.02 4.39
N GLU A 53 -5.55 -4.60 5.06
CA GLU A 53 -4.68 -3.92 6.00
C GLU A 53 -3.79 -2.86 5.31
N VAL A 54 -3.23 -3.18 4.14
CA VAL A 54 -2.51 -2.20 3.31
C VAL A 54 -3.43 -1.08 2.85
N ALA A 55 -4.65 -1.39 2.40
CA ALA A 55 -5.61 -0.38 1.98
C ALA A 55 -6.01 0.56 3.14
N GLN A 56 -6.25 0.00 4.33
CA GLN A 56 -6.57 0.77 5.52
C GLN A 56 -5.38 1.63 5.97
N SER A 57 -4.17 1.08 5.93
CA SER A 57 -2.93 1.80 6.22
C SER A 57 -2.71 2.96 5.24
N ALA A 58 -2.92 2.72 3.93
CA ALA A 58 -2.83 3.74 2.90
C ALA A 58 -3.88 4.86 3.10
N LYS A 59 -5.12 4.50 3.47
CA LYS A 59 -6.16 5.49 3.77
C LYS A 59 -5.81 6.35 4.98
N ASN A 60 -5.31 5.73 6.04
CA ASN A 60 -4.89 6.45 7.25
C ASN A 60 -3.70 7.36 6.97
N ALA A 61 -2.67 6.85 6.27
CA ALA A 61 -1.53 7.63 5.83
C ALA A 61 -1.95 8.78 4.92
N GLY A 62 -2.85 8.53 3.95
CA GLY A 62 -3.38 9.55 3.05
C GLY A 62 -4.17 10.64 3.78
N LYS A 63 -5.00 10.28 4.77
CA LYS A 63 -5.68 11.24 5.64
C LYS A 63 -4.68 12.07 6.44
N GLY A 64 -3.69 11.43 7.05
CA GLY A 64 -2.63 12.11 7.80
C GLY A 64 -1.86 13.09 6.92
N ALA A 65 -1.39 12.64 5.75
CA ALA A 65 -0.71 13.47 4.77
C ALA A 65 -1.59 14.65 4.30
N GLY A 66 -2.88 14.41 4.06
CA GLY A 66 -3.84 15.47 3.71
C GLY A 66 -4.02 16.49 4.82
N MET A 67 -4.14 16.06 6.08
CA MET A 67 -4.23 16.96 7.24
C MET A 67 -2.95 17.78 7.42
N PHE A 68 -1.76 17.17 7.28
CA PHE A 68 -0.49 17.90 7.33
C PHE A 68 -0.32 18.87 6.15
N GLY A 69 -0.76 18.48 4.94
CA GLY A 69 -0.79 19.38 3.78
C GLY A 69 -1.69 20.59 4.03
N GLY A 70 -2.91 20.37 4.52
CA GLY A 70 -3.83 21.43 4.90
C GLY A 70 -3.28 22.33 6.01
N ALA A 71 -2.68 21.75 7.04
CA ALA A 71 -2.02 22.49 8.12
C ALA A 71 -0.85 23.34 7.60
N GLY A 72 -0.08 22.83 6.63
CA GLY A 72 0.97 23.60 5.96
C GLY A 72 0.44 24.84 5.25
N VAL A 73 -0.64 24.69 4.47
CA VAL A 73 -1.28 25.83 3.78
C VAL A 73 -1.88 26.82 4.77
N ALA A 74 -2.62 26.34 5.78
CA ALA A 74 -3.21 27.19 6.81
C ALA A 74 -2.14 27.94 7.62
N GLY A 75 -1.07 27.24 8.02
CA GLY A 75 0.08 27.84 8.69
C GLY A 75 0.78 28.89 7.82
N HIS A 76 0.93 28.64 6.52
CA HIS A 76 1.47 29.64 5.59
C HIS A 76 0.60 30.90 5.52
N MET A 77 -0.72 30.76 5.47
CA MET A 77 -1.64 31.91 5.49
C MET A 77 -1.55 32.70 6.80
N VAL A 78 -1.46 32.03 7.94
CA VAL A 78 -1.23 32.69 9.24
C VAL A 78 0.06 33.51 9.21
N LEU A 79 1.14 32.96 8.67
CA LEU A 79 2.42 33.66 8.55
C LEU A 79 2.32 34.90 7.64
N VAL A 80 1.60 34.81 6.53
CA VAL A 80 1.35 35.97 5.64
C VAL A 80 0.58 37.06 6.39
N PHE A 81 -0.52 36.73 7.06
CA PHE A 81 -1.31 37.71 7.79
C PHE A 81 -0.54 38.33 8.97
N LEU A 82 0.24 37.53 9.70
CA LEU A 82 1.14 38.04 10.74
C LEU A 82 2.18 39.00 10.17
N SER A 83 2.71 38.73 8.98
CA SER A 83 3.69 39.61 8.33
C SER A 83 3.08 40.96 7.94
N ILE A 84 1.87 40.94 7.36
CA ILE A 84 1.13 42.16 7.00
C ILE A 84 0.76 42.94 8.27
N SER A 85 0.29 42.25 9.30
CA SER A 85 -0.06 42.85 10.58
C SER A 85 1.15 43.50 11.25
N LEU A 86 2.30 42.80 11.28
CA LEU A 86 3.55 43.32 11.82
C LEU A 86 4.04 44.53 11.04
N TRP A 87 3.99 44.48 9.70
CA TRP A 87 4.33 45.63 8.86
C TRP A 87 3.44 46.82 9.23
N TRP A 88 2.12 46.65 9.22
CA TRP A 88 1.18 47.73 9.58
C TRP A 88 1.43 48.30 10.97
N ALA A 89 1.65 47.44 11.96
CA ALA A 89 1.95 47.86 13.33
C ALA A 89 3.23 48.70 13.39
N LEU A 90 4.32 48.26 12.75
CA LEU A 90 5.58 48.99 12.69
C LEU A 90 5.48 50.29 11.88
N ALA A 91 4.63 50.31 10.85
CA ALA A 91 4.47 51.48 9.97
C ALA A 91 3.99 52.71 10.74
N THR A 92 3.29 52.54 11.86
CA THR A 92 2.86 53.65 12.73
C THR A 92 4.02 54.38 13.42
N TRP A 93 5.18 53.74 13.59
CA TRP A 93 6.35 54.32 14.27
C TRP A 93 7.52 54.59 13.31
N LEU A 94 7.79 53.66 12.38
CA LEU A 94 8.96 53.71 11.49
C LEU A 94 8.64 54.21 10.07
N GLY A 95 7.36 54.34 9.72
CA GLY A 95 6.91 54.56 8.35
C GLY A 95 6.90 53.27 7.51
N GLY A 96 6.10 53.26 6.45
CA GLY A 96 5.79 52.06 5.67
C GLY A 96 7.03 51.40 5.04
N GLY A 97 7.96 52.19 4.48
CA GLY A 97 9.14 51.66 3.79
C GLY A 97 10.12 50.94 4.72
N TRP A 98 10.49 51.56 5.85
CA TRP A 98 11.41 50.95 6.82
C TRP A 98 10.81 49.73 7.52
N SER A 99 9.50 49.77 7.77
CA SER A 99 8.78 48.63 8.33
C SER A 99 8.83 47.41 7.42
N ALA A 100 8.72 47.61 6.09
CA ALA A 100 8.87 46.56 5.10
C ALA A 100 10.25 45.88 5.18
N LEU A 101 11.32 46.69 5.30
CA LEU A 101 12.69 46.18 5.39
C LEU A 101 12.92 45.38 6.67
N VAL A 102 12.35 45.81 7.80
CA VAL A 102 12.42 45.06 9.06
C VAL A 102 11.74 43.70 8.92
N VAL A 103 10.51 43.66 8.40
CA VAL A 103 9.77 42.40 8.19
C VAL A 103 10.51 41.48 7.20
N ALA A 104 11.06 42.04 6.12
CA ALA A 104 11.88 41.31 5.18
C ALA A 104 13.16 40.74 5.84
N GLY A 105 13.82 41.51 6.70
CA GLY A 105 14.98 41.05 7.48
C GLY A 105 14.65 39.89 8.42
N VAL A 106 13.49 39.93 9.09
CA VAL A 106 13.00 38.82 9.92
C VAL A 106 12.82 37.55 9.07
N TRP A 107 12.17 37.66 7.91
CA TRP A 107 11.99 36.52 7.01
C TRP A 107 13.30 36.00 6.43
N ALA A 108 14.24 36.88 6.09
CA ALA A 108 15.57 36.48 5.62
C ALA A 108 16.33 35.68 6.68
N LEU A 109 16.24 36.09 7.96
CA LEU A 109 16.85 35.36 9.07
C LEU A 109 16.20 33.97 9.25
N ILE A 110 14.86 33.91 9.27
CA ILE A 110 14.11 32.64 9.36
C ILE A 110 14.50 31.72 8.20
N ALA A 111 14.48 32.23 6.96
CA ALA A 111 14.84 31.47 5.77
C ALA A 111 16.29 30.96 5.83
N GLY A 112 17.23 31.80 6.27
CA GLY A 112 18.62 31.40 6.49
C GLY A 112 18.76 30.25 7.48
N VAL A 113 18.10 30.33 8.63
CA VAL A 113 18.11 29.25 9.64
C VAL A 113 17.49 27.97 9.08
N LEU A 114 16.33 28.06 8.42
CA LEU A 114 15.66 26.90 7.82
C LEU A 114 16.52 26.26 6.72
N ALA A 115 17.16 27.05 5.86
CA ALA A 115 18.05 26.54 4.81
C ALA A 115 19.25 25.81 5.41
N LEU A 116 19.87 26.35 6.46
CA LEU A 116 20.98 25.72 7.16
C LEU A 116 20.56 24.40 7.85
N ARG A 117 19.42 24.41 8.55
CA ARG A 117 18.87 23.20 9.21
C ARG A 117 18.44 22.15 8.18
N GLY A 118 17.78 22.55 7.11
CA GLY A 118 17.39 21.68 6.01
C GLY A 118 18.60 21.05 5.33
N ARG A 119 19.65 21.84 5.07
CA ARG A 119 20.93 21.34 4.55
C ARG A 119 21.57 20.33 5.50
N ALA A 120 21.62 20.62 6.80
CA ALA A 120 22.16 19.69 7.81
C ALA A 120 21.34 18.40 7.88
N ALA A 121 20.01 18.48 7.83
CA ALA A 121 19.12 17.32 7.80
C ALA A 121 19.40 16.46 6.55
N LEU A 122 19.44 17.06 5.36
CA LEU A 122 19.75 16.35 4.11
C LEU A 122 21.14 15.71 4.12
N GLN A 123 22.13 16.35 4.75
CA GLN A 123 23.47 15.79 4.92
C GLN A 123 23.51 14.64 5.93
N SER A 124 22.67 14.69 6.98
CA SER A 124 22.56 13.63 7.99
C SER A 124 21.81 12.39 7.49
N VAL A 125 20.91 12.56 6.51
CA VAL A 125 20.34 11.46 5.72
C VAL A 125 21.41 11.01 4.71
N GLY A 126 22.54 10.52 5.22
CA GLY A 126 23.65 10.04 4.42
C GLY A 126 23.22 8.84 3.58
N GLY A 127 23.40 8.92 2.25
CA GLY A 127 23.35 7.70 1.42
C GLY A 127 22.91 7.80 -0.04
N LEU A 128 22.45 8.94 -0.56
CA LEU A 128 21.96 8.98 -1.96
C LEU A 128 22.99 9.25 -3.07
N PRO A 129 24.18 9.86 -2.87
CA PRO A 129 25.09 10.08 -4.00
C PRO A 129 26.02 8.88 -4.31
N LYS A 130 26.29 7.96 -3.38
CA LYS A 130 27.20 6.83 -3.64
C LYS A 130 26.52 5.61 -4.27
N THR A 131 25.24 5.39 -4.00
CA THR A 131 24.49 4.25 -4.55
C THR A 131 24.12 4.48 -6.02
N ALA A 132 23.81 5.72 -6.40
CA ALA A 132 23.57 6.08 -7.81
C ALA A 132 24.82 5.92 -8.70
N GLU A 133 26.02 6.05 -8.11
CA GLU A 133 27.29 5.88 -8.80
C GLU A 133 27.68 4.39 -8.92
N SER A 134 27.40 3.57 -7.91
CA SER A 134 27.59 2.11 -7.98
C SER A 134 26.65 1.41 -8.96
N VAL A 135 25.39 1.85 -9.09
CA VAL A 135 24.44 1.28 -10.06
C VAL A 135 24.85 1.58 -11.51
N LYS A 136 25.54 2.70 -11.75
CA LYS A 136 26.13 3.02 -13.07
C LYS A 136 27.40 2.24 -13.41
N LYS A 137 28.04 1.58 -12.42
CA LYS A 137 29.24 0.75 -12.60
C LYS A 137 28.96 -0.73 -12.83
N ILE A 138 27.69 -1.17 -12.88
CA ILE A 138 27.32 -2.56 -13.20
C ILE A 138 26.63 -2.66 -14.58
N PRO A 139 27.32 -2.33 -15.70
CA PRO A 139 26.97 -2.90 -17.01
C PRO A 139 27.95 -4.01 -17.44
N ASP A 140 29.18 -4.06 -16.91
CA ASP A 140 30.22 -4.96 -17.42
C ASP A 140 30.18 -6.38 -16.82
N ALA A 141 29.55 -6.57 -15.66
CA ALA A 141 29.43 -7.88 -15.02
C ALA A 141 28.33 -8.78 -15.64
N LEU A 142 27.50 -8.25 -16.54
CA LEU A 142 26.44 -9.01 -17.23
C LEU A 142 26.79 -9.36 -18.69
N ARG A 143 28.02 -9.07 -19.15
CA ARG A 143 28.41 -9.21 -20.57
C ARG A 143 29.60 -10.13 -20.87
N GLY A 144 30.06 -10.96 -19.95
CA GLY A 144 31.16 -11.88 -20.24
C GLY A 144 30.93 -13.25 -19.64
N HIS A 145 30.62 -14.25 -20.48
CA HIS A 145 31.18 -15.62 -20.46
C HIS A 145 30.47 -16.54 -21.48
N GLU A 146 30.40 -16.14 -22.77
CA GLU A 146 29.89 -17.04 -23.83
C GLU A 146 30.89 -17.33 -24.97
N GLU A 147 32.16 -16.94 -24.83
CA GLU A 147 33.20 -17.32 -25.81
C GLU A 147 34.49 -17.82 -25.16
N ARG A 148 34.51 -19.10 -24.76
CA ARG A 148 35.68 -19.99 -24.88
C ARG A 148 35.33 -21.40 -24.41
N ASN A 149 34.88 -22.24 -25.33
CA ASN A 149 35.49 -23.56 -25.52
C ASN A 149 35.04 -24.14 -26.86
N SER A 150 35.82 -23.89 -27.91
CA SER A 150 35.85 -24.68 -29.14
C SER A 150 37.22 -25.34 -29.21
#